data_AF-A0A022QE27-F1
#
_entry.id   AF-A0A022QE27-F1
#
_cell.length_a   1.000
_cell.length_b   1.000
_cell.length_c   1.000
_cell.angle_alpha   90.00
_cell.angle_beta   90.00
_cell.angle_gamma   90.00
#
_symmetry.space_group_name_H-M   'P 1'
#
loop_
_entity.id
_entity.type
_entity.pdbx_description
1 polymer ?
#
loop_
_entity_poly.entity_id
_entity_poly.type
_entity_poly.pdbx_seq_one_letter_code
_entity_poly.pdbx_strand_id
1 'polypeptide(L)'
;MGDASVEVSEENRDASQEAKMHAMEAISQGKFEEAIEHLTKAILLNPTSAIMYGTRASVFIKMKKPNAAIRDATAALEINPDSAKGYKSRGIARSMLGQWGEAAKDLHLASKLDYDEEISSVLKKVEPNAHKIEEHRRKYDRLRKERDDKKVERERLRRRAAAQAAYEKAKKKEQSSSSKRSGGFPGGMPGGFPGGMPGGFPGMPGGFPGMPGGFPGMPGGMPGGMPGGMPGGMPGGMPGGMPGGMPGNVDYSKILNDPELMAAFKDPEVMAALQDVMKNPANLAKHQANPKVAPIIGKMMGKFAGPK
;
A
#
# COMPACT_ATOMS: atom_id res chain seq x y z
N MET A 1 -6.40 -26.04 23.89
CA MET A 1 -4.94 -26.05 23.70
C MET A 1 -4.33 -26.77 24.89
N GLY A 2 -3.09 -27.25 24.80
CA GLY A 2 -2.36 -27.73 25.98
C GLY A 2 -1.70 -26.58 26.74
N ASP A 3 -1.28 -26.82 27.97
CA ASP A 3 -0.54 -25.85 28.78
C ASP A 3 0.96 -25.99 28.50
N ALA A 4 1.54 -25.02 27.79
CA ALA A 4 2.95 -25.05 27.39
C ALA A 4 3.95 -24.96 28.57
N SER A 5 3.48 -24.64 29.79
CA SER A 5 4.33 -24.60 30.99
C SER A 5 4.54 -25.96 31.66
N VAL A 6 3.76 -26.98 31.27
CA VAL A 6 3.84 -28.32 31.86
C VAL A 6 5.13 -29.02 31.43
N GLU A 7 5.89 -29.51 32.41
CA GLU A 7 7.03 -30.38 32.15
C GLU A 7 6.56 -31.73 31.60
N VAL A 8 7.13 -32.13 30.47
CA VAL A 8 6.75 -33.36 29.78
C VAL A 8 7.69 -34.49 30.20
N SER A 9 7.22 -35.40 31.06
CA SER A 9 7.92 -36.64 31.43
C SER A 9 8.05 -37.59 30.23
N GLU A 10 8.97 -38.55 30.30
CA GLU A 10 9.12 -39.59 29.26
C GLU A 10 7.83 -40.39 29.09
N GLU A 11 7.19 -40.80 30.19
CA GLU A 11 5.89 -41.47 30.17
C GLU A 11 4.81 -40.66 29.44
N ASN A 12 4.73 -39.34 29.69
CA ASN A 12 3.80 -38.47 28.97
C ASN A 12 4.15 -38.32 27.49
N ARG A 13 5.43 -38.34 27.12
CA ARG A 13 5.86 -38.34 25.71
C ARG A 13 5.42 -39.62 25.01
N ASP A 14 5.59 -40.77 25.64
CA ASP A 14 5.22 -42.08 25.09
C ASP A 14 3.71 -42.21 24.95
N ALA A 15 2.96 -41.87 26.00
CA ALA A 15 1.49 -41.85 25.95
C ALA A 15 0.95 -40.84 24.92
N SER A 16 1.65 -39.72 24.71
CA SER A 16 1.32 -38.77 23.65
C SER A 16 1.55 -39.36 22.25
N GLN A 17 2.64 -40.10 22.04
CA GLN A 17 2.88 -40.80 20.77
C GLN A 17 1.86 -41.91 20.52
N GLU A 18 1.47 -42.66 21.54
CA GLU A 18 0.42 -43.68 21.43
C GLU A 18 -0.93 -43.04 21.04
N ALA A 19 -1.32 -41.97 21.71
CA ALA A 19 -2.52 -41.21 21.35
C ALA A 19 -2.45 -40.67 19.91
N LYS A 20 -1.28 -40.21 19.45
CA LYS A 20 -1.07 -39.83 18.05
C LYS A 20 -1.25 -41.01 17.09
N MET A 21 -0.76 -42.21 17.43
CA MET A 21 -0.95 -43.40 16.57
C MET A 21 -2.43 -43.73 16.40
N HIS A 22 -3.20 -43.73 17.49
CA HIS A 22 -4.66 -43.91 17.43
C HIS A 22 -5.34 -42.82 16.59
N ALA A 23 -4.89 -41.57 16.70
CA ALA A 23 -5.40 -40.51 15.84
C ALA A 23 -5.11 -40.76 14.37
N MET A 24 -3.91 -41.24 14.01
CA MET A 24 -3.56 -41.55 12.62
C MET A 24 -4.41 -42.68 12.06
N GLU A 25 -4.72 -43.69 12.87
CA GLU A 25 -5.63 -44.77 12.50
C GLU A 25 -7.06 -44.25 12.30
N ALA A 26 -7.57 -43.41 13.21
CA ALA A 26 -8.86 -42.76 13.01
C ALA A 26 -8.89 -41.89 11.74
N ILE A 27 -7.79 -41.20 11.41
CA ILE A 27 -7.65 -40.41 10.16
C ILE A 27 -7.70 -41.32 8.93
N SER A 28 -7.03 -42.48 8.95
CA SER A 28 -7.01 -43.42 7.82
C SER A 28 -8.39 -44.01 7.55
N GLN A 29 -9.19 -44.20 8.61
CA GLN A 29 -10.58 -44.65 8.56
C GLN A 29 -11.59 -43.52 8.28
N GLY A 30 -11.14 -42.26 8.19
CA GLY A 30 -12.00 -41.10 7.96
C GLY A 30 -12.83 -40.65 9.17
N LYS A 31 -12.55 -41.17 10.37
CA LYS A 31 -13.21 -40.82 11.64
C LYS A 31 -12.58 -39.58 12.24
N PHE A 32 -12.91 -38.41 11.68
CA PHE A 32 -12.20 -37.16 12.01
C PHE A 32 -12.47 -36.64 13.43
N GLU A 33 -13.67 -36.84 13.97
CA GLU A 33 -14.01 -36.48 15.35
C GLU A 33 -13.16 -37.28 16.36
N GLU A 34 -13.10 -38.60 16.20
CA GLU A 34 -12.28 -39.50 17.02
C GLU A 34 -10.79 -39.15 16.90
N ALA A 35 -10.31 -38.83 15.69
CA ALA A 35 -8.95 -38.35 15.49
C ALA A 35 -8.64 -37.06 16.26
N ILE A 36 -9.59 -36.12 16.34
CA ILE A 36 -9.44 -34.89 17.12
C ILE A 36 -9.35 -35.19 18.61
N GLU A 37 -10.16 -36.11 19.11
CA GLU A 37 -10.14 -36.51 20.53
C GLU A 37 -8.77 -37.09 20.90
N HIS A 38 -8.27 -38.03 20.10
CA HIS A 38 -6.94 -38.60 20.28
C HIS A 38 -5.82 -37.57 20.16
N LEU A 39 -5.86 -36.66 19.17
CA LEU A 39 -4.87 -35.58 19.05
C LEU A 39 -4.96 -34.59 20.21
N THR A 40 -6.16 -34.35 20.75
CA THR A 40 -6.35 -33.49 21.91
C THR A 40 -5.74 -34.12 23.15
N LYS A 41 -5.95 -35.42 23.37
CA LYS A 41 -5.26 -36.17 24.43
C LYS A 41 -3.73 -36.11 24.25
N ALA A 42 -3.23 -36.33 23.04
CA ALA A 42 -1.80 -36.24 22.73
C ALA A 42 -1.22 -34.84 23.06
N ILE A 43 -1.96 -33.78 22.78
CA ILE A 43 -1.57 -32.38 23.07
C ILE A 43 -1.60 -32.07 24.56
N LEU A 44 -2.57 -32.61 25.31
CA LEU A 44 -2.62 -32.42 26.76
C LEU A 44 -1.44 -33.10 27.45
N LEU A 45 -1.00 -34.25 26.94
CA LEU A 45 0.16 -34.98 27.44
C LEU A 45 1.50 -34.34 27.00
N ASN A 46 1.57 -33.82 25.77
CA ASN A 46 2.76 -33.17 25.23
C ASN A 46 2.39 -31.86 24.50
N PRO A 47 2.25 -30.75 25.25
CA PRO A 47 1.76 -29.47 24.75
C PRO A 47 2.78 -28.71 23.91
N THR A 48 4.05 -29.16 23.87
CA THR A 48 5.14 -28.55 23.09
C THR A 48 5.45 -29.31 21.81
N SER A 49 4.56 -30.21 21.36
CA SER A 49 4.73 -30.95 20.12
C SER A 49 4.06 -30.25 18.92
N ALA A 50 4.87 -29.60 18.08
CA ALA A 50 4.40 -28.97 16.83
C ALA A 50 3.67 -29.96 15.90
N ILE A 51 4.10 -31.23 15.91
CA ILE A 51 3.53 -32.28 15.05
C ILE A 51 2.06 -32.55 15.41
N MET A 52 1.71 -32.54 16.70
CA MET A 52 0.32 -32.78 17.12
C MET A 52 -0.61 -31.68 16.64
N TYR A 53 -0.23 -30.42 16.88
CA TYR A 53 -0.99 -29.27 16.41
C TYR A 53 -1.09 -29.24 14.88
N GLY A 54 0.01 -29.43 14.15
CA GLY A 54 0.00 -29.45 12.68
C GLY A 54 -0.87 -30.58 12.12
N THR A 55 -0.91 -31.73 12.79
CA THR A 55 -1.77 -32.86 12.38
C THR A 55 -3.23 -32.58 12.67
N ARG A 56 -3.58 -32.04 13.84
CA ARG A 56 -4.96 -31.67 14.18
C ARG A 56 -5.49 -30.54 13.30
N ALA A 57 -4.63 -29.59 12.92
CA ALA A 57 -4.96 -28.58 11.92
C ALA A 57 -5.34 -29.19 10.56
N SER A 58 -4.59 -30.20 10.09
CA SER A 58 -4.92 -30.92 8.85
C SER A 58 -6.27 -31.64 8.95
N VAL A 59 -6.62 -32.22 10.10
CA VAL A 59 -7.95 -32.81 10.33
C VAL A 59 -9.05 -31.75 10.30
N PHE A 60 -8.84 -30.61 10.96
CA PHE A 60 -9.80 -29.49 10.91
C PHE A 60 -10.03 -28.95 9.50
N ILE A 61 -9.01 -28.94 8.63
CA ILE A 61 -9.19 -28.62 7.20
C ILE A 61 -10.13 -29.60 6.52
N LYS A 62 -9.90 -30.92 6.69
CA LYS A 62 -10.77 -31.97 6.12
C LYS A 62 -12.22 -31.82 6.59
N MET A 63 -12.42 -31.37 7.82
CA MET A 63 -13.74 -31.08 8.41
C MET A 63 -14.31 -29.71 8.04
N LYS A 64 -13.65 -28.92 7.19
CA LYS A 64 -14.05 -27.55 6.83
C LYS A 64 -14.19 -26.61 8.03
N LYS A 65 -13.32 -26.74 9.02
CA LYS A 65 -13.23 -25.88 10.23
C LYS A 65 -11.97 -24.98 10.17
N PRO A 66 -11.88 -24.01 9.23
CA PRO A 66 -10.64 -23.28 8.97
C PRO A 66 -10.16 -22.44 10.15
N ASN A 67 -11.05 -21.83 10.94
CA ASN A 67 -10.64 -21.06 12.12
C ASN A 67 -9.94 -21.92 13.18
N ALA A 68 -10.39 -23.17 13.38
CA ALA A 68 -9.73 -24.10 14.28
C ALA A 68 -8.37 -24.54 13.72
N ALA A 69 -8.32 -24.85 12.42
CA ALA A 69 -7.08 -25.18 11.73
C ALA A 69 -6.02 -24.07 11.81
N ILE A 70 -6.41 -22.79 11.65
CA ILE A 70 -5.48 -21.66 11.77
C ILE A 70 -4.90 -21.55 13.18
N ARG A 71 -5.72 -21.74 14.22
CA ARG A 71 -5.24 -21.70 15.62
C ARG A 71 -4.19 -22.77 15.87
N ASP A 72 -4.47 -24.00 15.50
CA ASP A 72 -3.53 -25.11 15.67
C ASP A 72 -2.29 -24.96 14.80
N ALA A 73 -2.44 -24.58 13.52
CA ALA A 73 -1.30 -24.37 12.64
C ALA A 73 -0.41 -23.22 13.11
N THR A 74 -0.98 -22.19 13.74
CA THR A 74 -0.22 -21.10 14.35
C THR A 74 0.55 -21.58 15.58
N ALA A 75 -0.09 -22.33 16.48
CA ALA A 75 0.59 -22.93 17.62
C ALA A 75 1.72 -23.88 17.19
N ALA A 76 1.52 -24.66 16.12
CA ALA A 76 2.57 -25.50 15.55
C ALA A 76 3.78 -24.69 15.08
N LEU A 77 3.55 -23.51 14.48
CA LEU A 77 4.59 -22.60 13.99
C LEU A 77 5.25 -21.77 15.09
N GLU A 78 4.55 -21.49 16.19
CA GLU A 78 5.14 -20.90 17.40
C GLU A 78 6.14 -21.86 18.04
N ILE A 79 5.85 -23.17 18.02
CA ILE A 79 6.73 -24.22 18.54
C ILE A 79 7.87 -24.53 17.55
N ASN A 80 7.54 -24.69 16.26
CA ASN A 80 8.51 -24.96 15.20
C ASN A 80 8.27 -24.04 13.99
N PRO A 81 9.00 -22.90 13.93
CA PRO A 81 8.88 -21.93 12.84
C PRO A 81 9.25 -22.45 11.45
N ASP A 82 9.95 -23.58 11.36
CA ASP A 82 10.39 -24.21 10.11
C ASP A 82 9.46 -25.36 9.67
N SER A 83 8.29 -25.50 10.29
CA SER A 83 7.32 -26.54 9.95
C SER A 83 6.60 -26.26 8.62
N ALA A 84 7.02 -26.94 7.55
CA ALA A 84 6.34 -26.92 6.26
C ALA A 84 4.84 -27.28 6.39
N LYS A 85 4.51 -28.32 7.19
CA LYS A 85 3.13 -28.74 7.47
C LYS A 85 2.32 -27.65 8.17
N GLY A 86 2.93 -26.91 9.09
CA GLY A 86 2.31 -25.77 9.77
C GLY A 86 1.90 -24.68 8.77
N TYR A 87 2.83 -24.24 7.93
CA TYR A 87 2.53 -23.26 6.87
C TYR A 87 1.51 -23.77 5.86
N LYS A 88 1.64 -25.01 5.37
CA LYS A 88 0.68 -25.64 4.45
C LYS A 88 -0.73 -25.61 5.05
N SER A 89 -0.88 -26.09 6.28
CA SER A 89 -2.18 -26.13 6.97
C SER A 89 -2.77 -24.73 7.17
N ARG A 90 -1.96 -23.76 7.61
CA ARG A 90 -2.43 -22.39 7.81
C ARG A 90 -2.81 -21.73 6.49
N GLY A 91 -2.01 -21.91 5.45
CA GLY A 91 -2.25 -21.37 4.11
C GLY A 91 -3.53 -21.92 3.47
N ILE A 92 -3.76 -23.24 3.55
CA ILE A 92 -5.01 -23.85 3.08
C ILE A 92 -6.20 -23.30 3.87
N ALA A 93 -6.14 -23.28 5.20
CA ALA A 93 -7.23 -22.79 6.03
C ALA A 93 -7.55 -21.30 5.79
N ARG A 94 -6.53 -20.46 5.59
CA ARG A 94 -6.69 -19.04 5.22
C ARG A 94 -7.34 -18.87 3.85
N SER A 95 -6.99 -19.73 2.88
CA SER A 95 -7.62 -19.72 1.56
C SER A 95 -9.13 -20.01 1.63
N MET A 96 -9.55 -20.90 2.54
CA MET A 96 -10.97 -21.20 2.77
C MET A 96 -11.74 -20.00 3.35
N LEU A 97 -11.06 -19.07 4.02
CA LEU A 97 -11.64 -17.83 4.55
C LEU A 97 -11.52 -16.64 3.58
N GLY A 98 -10.97 -16.84 2.39
CA GLY A 98 -10.74 -15.76 1.42
C GLY A 98 -9.59 -14.81 1.81
N GLN A 99 -8.74 -15.21 2.75
CA GLN A 99 -7.54 -14.45 3.15
C GLN A 99 -6.40 -14.74 2.17
N TRP A 100 -6.61 -14.35 0.91
CA TRP A 100 -5.78 -14.80 -0.22
C TRP A 100 -4.32 -14.36 -0.12
N GLY A 101 -4.07 -13.13 0.36
CA GLY A 101 -2.71 -12.59 0.48
C GLY A 101 -1.87 -13.34 1.52
N GLU A 102 -2.44 -13.59 2.69
CA GLU A 102 -1.81 -14.37 3.76
C GLU A 102 -1.69 -15.85 3.39
N ALA A 103 -2.70 -16.40 2.72
CA ALA A 103 -2.67 -17.77 2.22
C ALA A 103 -1.52 -17.99 1.22
N ALA A 104 -1.36 -17.08 0.24
CA ALA A 104 -0.29 -17.16 -0.75
C ALA A 104 1.09 -17.19 -0.08
N LYS A 105 1.31 -16.29 0.88
CA LYS A 105 2.57 -16.20 1.63
C LYS A 105 2.89 -17.49 2.37
N ASP A 106 1.93 -18.03 3.12
CA ASP A 106 2.12 -19.28 3.85
C ASP A 106 2.39 -20.45 2.89
N LEU A 107 1.64 -20.57 1.80
CA LEU A 107 1.78 -21.67 0.84
C LEU A 107 3.11 -21.61 0.08
N HIS A 108 3.59 -20.42 -0.30
CA HIS A 108 4.92 -20.29 -0.90
C HIS A 108 6.03 -20.67 0.08
N LEU A 109 5.90 -20.26 1.36
CA LEU A 109 6.89 -20.64 2.37
C LEU A 109 6.86 -22.15 2.63
N ALA A 110 5.67 -22.75 2.71
CA ALA A 110 5.51 -24.19 2.79
C ALA A 110 6.20 -24.90 1.61
N SER A 111 5.92 -24.48 0.37
CA SER A 111 6.52 -25.05 -0.85
C SER A 111 8.04 -24.88 -0.91
N LYS A 112 8.58 -23.83 -0.30
CA LYS A 112 10.03 -23.60 -0.24
C LYS A 112 10.70 -24.53 0.76
N LEU A 113 10.02 -24.86 1.86
CA LEU A 113 10.52 -25.78 2.89
C LEU A 113 10.37 -27.24 2.46
N ASP A 114 9.23 -27.60 1.90
CA ASP A 114 8.94 -28.94 1.40
C ASP A 114 7.97 -28.87 0.21
N TYR A 115 8.34 -29.50 -0.90
CA TYR A 115 7.52 -29.50 -2.09
C TYR A 115 6.39 -30.52 -1.94
N ASP A 116 5.16 -30.06 -2.15
CA ASP A 116 3.96 -30.89 -2.07
C ASP A 116 2.99 -30.46 -3.17
N GLU A 117 2.50 -31.44 -3.95
CA GLU A 117 1.66 -31.18 -5.12
C GLU A 117 0.31 -30.52 -4.76
N GLU A 118 -0.21 -30.78 -3.55
CA GLU A 118 -1.42 -30.13 -3.05
C GLU A 118 -1.19 -28.62 -2.89
N ILE A 119 -0.01 -28.20 -2.44
CA ILE A 119 0.34 -26.78 -2.31
C ILE A 119 0.25 -26.09 -3.68
N SER A 120 0.85 -26.70 -4.70
CA SER A 120 0.82 -26.20 -6.08
C SER A 120 -0.63 -26.09 -6.62
N SER A 121 -1.48 -27.08 -6.32
CA SER A 121 -2.89 -27.07 -6.69
C SER A 121 -3.67 -25.92 -6.03
N VAL A 122 -3.41 -25.68 -4.74
CA VAL A 122 -4.05 -24.60 -3.98
C VAL A 122 -3.56 -23.23 -4.46
N LEU A 123 -2.26 -23.07 -4.71
CA LEU A 123 -1.68 -21.82 -5.21
C LEU A 123 -2.31 -21.33 -6.52
N LYS A 124 -2.62 -22.25 -7.46
CA LYS A 124 -3.35 -21.91 -8.70
C LYS A 124 -4.67 -21.17 -8.47
N LYS A 125 -5.32 -21.38 -7.33
CA LYS A 125 -6.55 -20.67 -6.94
C LYS A 125 -6.28 -19.42 -6.11
N VAL A 126 -5.25 -19.47 -5.26
CA VAL A 126 -4.95 -18.41 -4.30
C VAL A 126 -4.25 -17.22 -4.97
N GLU A 127 -3.27 -17.46 -5.84
CA GLU A 127 -2.43 -16.41 -6.44
C GLU A 127 -3.22 -15.37 -7.25
N PRO A 128 -4.16 -15.73 -8.15
CA PRO A 128 -4.90 -14.72 -8.91
C PRO A 128 -5.76 -13.82 -8.03
N ASN A 129 -6.30 -14.38 -6.93
CA ASN A 129 -7.11 -13.62 -5.98
C ASN A 129 -6.23 -12.72 -5.10
N ALA A 130 -5.08 -13.22 -4.66
CA ALA A 130 -4.09 -12.44 -3.92
C ALA A 130 -3.59 -11.25 -4.75
N HIS A 131 -3.26 -11.49 -6.02
CA HIS A 131 -2.80 -10.45 -6.95
C HIS A 131 -3.82 -9.34 -7.14
N LYS A 132 -5.10 -9.69 -7.40
CA LYS A 132 -6.18 -8.70 -7.56
C LYS A 132 -6.34 -7.82 -6.33
N ILE A 133 -6.29 -8.41 -5.13
CA ILE A 133 -6.39 -7.66 -3.87
C ILE A 133 -5.19 -6.73 -3.71
N GLU A 134 -3.99 -7.22 -4.03
CA GLU A 134 -2.77 -6.42 -3.93
C GLU A 134 -2.77 -5.24 -4.90
N GLU A 135 -3.16 -5.45 -6.16
CA GLU A 135 -3.30 -4.38 -7.15
C GLU A 135 -4.31 -3.32 -6.72
N HIS A 136 -5.47 -3.75 -6.23
CA HIS A 136 -6.48 -2.85 -5.70
C HIS A 136 -5.92 -2.03 -4.53
N ARG A 137 -5.25 -2.67 -3.58
CA ARG A 137 -4.62 -2.00 -2.45
C ARG A 137 -3.58 -0.97 -2.90
N ARG A 138 -2.66 -1.35 -3.81
CA ARG A 138 -1.64 -0.45 -4.38
C ARG A 138 -2.26 0.77 -5.07
N LYS A 139 -3.37 0.60 -5.78
CA LYS A 139 -4.11 1.71 -6.41
C LYS A 139 -4.65 2.68 -5.36
N TYR A 140 -5.31 2.17 -4.31
CA TYR A 140 -5.90 3.02 -3.28
C TYR A 140 -4.86 3.70 -2.38
N ASP A 141 -3.75 3.04 -2.09
CA ASP A 141 -2.64 3.63 -1.34
C ASP A 141 -2.02 4.80 -2.11
N ARG A 142 -1.87 4.66 -3.44
CA ARG A 142 -1.42 5.75 -4.33
C ARG A 142 -2.39 6.93 -4.31
N LEU A 143 -3.68 6.68 -4.52
CA LEU A 143 -4.70 7.74 -4.52
C LEU A 143 -4.79 8.46 -3.17
N ARG A 144 -4.65 7.72 -2.06
CA ARG A 144 -4.60 8.28 -0.71
C ARG A 144 -3.41 9.21 -0.56
N LYS A 145 -2.22 8.74 -0.96
CA LYS A 145 -0.98 9.52 -0.90
C LYS A 145 -1.06 10.80 -1.74
N GLU A 146 -1.52 10.70 -2.99
CA GLU A 146 -1.69 11.87 -3.86
C GLU A 146 -2.66 12.91 -3.27
N ARG A 147 -3.76 12.46 -2.66
CA ARG A 147 -4.70 13.34 -1.97
C ARG A 147 -4.05 14.04 -0.78
N ASP A 148 -3.27 13.31 0.01
CA ASP A 148 -2.62 13.85 1.20
C ASP A 148 -1.51 14.85 0.81
N ASP A 149 -0.72 14.54 -0.23
CA ASP A 149 0.26 15.46 -0.81
C ASP A 149 -0.38 16.74 -1.35
N LYS A 150 -1.51 16.63 -2.06
CA LYS A 150 -2.28 17.81 -2.53
C LYS A 150 -2.81 18.67 -1.38
N LYS A 151 -3.24 18.06 -0.27
CA LYS A 151 -3.67 18.80 0.93
C LYS A 151 -2.50 19.57 1.54
N VAL A 152 -1.36 18.90 1.71
CA VAL A 152 -0.13 19.52 2.24
C VAL A 152 0.32 20.68 1.36
N GLU A 153 0.32 20.50 0.03
CA GLU A 153 0.73 21.57 -0.88
C GLU A 153 -0.25 22.76 -0.87
N ARG A 154 -1.56 22.49 -0.83
CA ARG A 154 -2.58 23.55 -0.70
C ARG A 154 -2.42 24.34 0.61
N GLU A 155 -2.10 23.65 1.70
CA GLU A 155 -1.84 24.29 3.00
C GLU A 155 -0.57 25.15 2.96
N ARG A 156 0.51 24.66 2.33
CA ARG A 156 1.75 25.42 2.11
C ARG A 156 1.50 26.69 1.30
N LEU A 157 0.76 26.59 0.19
CA LEU A 157 0.39 27.73 -0.64
C LEU A 157 -0.46 28.74 0.15
N ARG A 158 -1.45 28.28 0.91
CA ARG A 158 -2.28 29.14 1.77
C ARG A 158 -1.44 29.88 2.81
N ARG A 159 -0.48 29.19 3.44
CA ARG A 159 0.42 29.78 4.44
C ARG A 159 1.34 30.83 3.81
N ARG A 160 1.89 30.56 2.61
CA ARG A 160 2.70 31.53 1.85
C ARG A 160 1.88 32.77 1.47
N ALA A 161 0.68 32.57 0.93
CA ALA A 161 -0.21 33.67 0.56
C ALA A 161 -0.62 34.51 1.79
N ALA A 162 -0.94 33.88 2.92
CA ALA A 162 -1.26 34.58 4.16
C ALA A 162 -0.05 35.40 4.68
N ALA A 163 1.16 34.85 4.61
CA ALA A 163 2.38 35.54 5.00
C ALA A 163 2.66 36.75 4.09
N GLN A 164 2.52 36.60 2.77
CA GLN A 164 2.67 37.69 1.80
C GLN A 164 1.65 38.80 2.04
N ALA A 165 0.36 38.45 2.19
CA ALA A 165 -0.69 39.42 2.47
C ALA A 165 -0.48 40.17 3.80
N ALA A 166 0.03 39.48 4.84
CA ALA A 166 0.38 40.11 6.11
C ALA A 166 1.56 41.10 5.95
N TYR A 167 2.59 40.71 5.20
CA TYR A 167 3.74 41.56 4.91
C TYR A 167 3.34 42.82 4.13
N GLU A 168 2.56 42.69 3.06
CA GLU A 168 2.07 43.84 2.29
C GLU A 168 1.21 44.79 3.13
N LYS A 169 0.35 44.24 3.99
CA LYS A 169 -0.48 45.03 4.90
C LYS A 169 0.38 45.79 5.91
N ALA A 170 1.45 45.18 6.43
CA ALA A 170 2.39 45.84 7.33
C ALA A 170 3.13 46.98 6.62
N LYS A 171 3.67 46.72 5.42
CA LYS A 171 4.36 47.73 4.59
C LYS A 171 3.46 48.93 4.26
N LYS A 172 2.20 48.70 3.88
CA LYS A 172 1.22 49.77 3.63
C LYS A 172 0.94 50.58 4.88
N LYS A 173 0.81 49.93 6.05
CA LYS A 173 0.63 50.63 7.33
C LYS A 173 1.83 51.50 7.67
N GLU A 174 3.06 50.99 7.52
CA GLU A 174 4.28 51.78 7.73
C GLU A 174 4.36 53.00 6.82
N GLN A 175 4.12 52.83 5.51
CA GLN A 175 4.10 53.93 4.55
C GLN A 175 3.01 54.97 4.86
N SER A 176 1.83 54.55 5.31
CA SER A 176 0.77 55.47 5.74
C SER A 176 1.08 56.19 7.06
N SER A 177 1.91 55.59 7.92
CA SER A 177 2.34 56.20 9.17
C SER A 177 3.53 57.16 8.99
N SER A 178 4.38 56.93 7.98
CA SER A 178 5.49 57.83 7.65
C SER A 178 5.01 59.07 6.87
N SER A 179 4.02 58.93 5.98
CA SER A 179 3.41 60.08 5.28
C SER A 179 2.59 60.99 6.20
N LYS A 180 2.09 60.46 7.34
CA LYS A 180 1.48 61.26 8.41
C LYS A 180 2.50 61.97 9.30
N ARG A 181 3.78 61.57 9.30
CA ARG A 181 4.86 62.25 10.04
C ARG A 181 5.56 63.34 9.22
N SER A 182 5.34 63.43 7.91
CA SER A 182 5.95 64.46 7.03
C SER A 182 5.04 65.68 6.75
N GLY A 183 3.94 65.84 7.49
CA GLY A 183 2.91 66.86 7.25
C GLY A 183 2.73 67.90 8.36
N GLY A 184 3.80 68.24 9.10
CA GLY A 184 3.68 69.25 10.17
C GLY A 184 5.02 69.65 10.78
N PHE A 185 5.77 70.50 10.08
CA PHE A 185 6.72 71.42 10.71
C PHE A 185 6.64 72.78 10.00
N PRO A 186 5.97 73.79 10.59
CA PRO A 186 6.22 75.18 10.27
C PRO A 186 7.40 75.67 11.11
N GLY A 187 8.42 76.23 10.46
CA GLY A 187 9.58 76.84 11.12
C GLY A 187 9.32 78.25 11.66
N GLY A 188 10.08 78.61 12.70
CA GLY A 188 10.22 79.95 13.33
C GLY A 188 9.70 79.95 14.77
N MET A 189 10.42 80.29 15.85
CA MET A 189 11.69 81.00 16.08
C MET A 189 12.20 80.63 17.52
N PRO A 190 13.28 81.21 18.10
CA PRO A 190 14.24 80.49 18.93
C PRO A 190 14.24 80.89 20.42
N GLY A 191 14.87 80.05 21.26
CA GLY A 191 15.40 80.48 22.55
C GLY A 191 14.73 79.83 23.77
N GLY A 192 15.55 79.25 24.66
CA GLY A 192 15.09 78.91 26.00
C GLY A 192 15.74 77.72 26.72
N PHE A 193 17.07 77.75 26.87
CA PHE A 193 17.85 77.15 27.96
C PHE A 193 17.99 75.61 28.13
N PRO A 194 19.14 75.18 28.71
CA PRO A 194 19.65 73.82 28.67
C PRO A 194 19.47 73.08 30.00
N GLY A 195 19.41 71.75 29.98
CA GLY A 195 19.60 70.98 31.21
C GLY A 195 19.19 69.52 31.13
N GLY A 196 20.13 68.65 31.54
CA GLY A 196 19.75 67.40 32.22
C GLY A 196 19.90 66.10 31.44
N MET A 197 21.16 65.74 31.17
CA MET A 197 21.81 64.44 31.44
C MET A 197 21.16 63.09 31.00
N PRO A 198 21.98 62.13 30.50
CA PRO A 198 21.52 60.85 29.97
C PRO A 198 21.61 59.70 31.00
N GLY A 199 20.80 58.66 30.80
CA GLY A 199 20.87 57.39 31.52
C GLY A 199 19.52 56.66 31.40
N GLY A 200 19.39 55.35 31.24
CA GLY A 200 20.29 54.21 31.19
C GLY A 200 19.40 53.00 30.86
N PHE A 201 19.97 52.00 30.20
CA PHE A 201 19.44 50.63 29.97
C PHE A 201 19.05 49.92 31.31
N PRO A 202 18.66 48.63 31.37
CA PRO A 202 17.63 47.83 30.67
C PRO A 202 16.90 46.80 31.60
N GLY A 203 15.99 45.98 31.05
CA GLY A 203 15.52 44.70 31.65
C GLY A 203 14.33 44.83 32.61
N MET A 204 13.46 43.84 32.84
CA MET A 204 13.32 42.46 32.38
C MET A 204 11.82 42.07 32.65
N PRO A 205 11.37 40.80 32.79
CA PRO A 205 10.17 40.29 32.12
C PRO A 205 9.02 39.87 33.07
N GLY A 206 7.87 39.51 32.50
CA GLY A 206 6.77 38.81 33.19
C GLY A 206 5.43 39.18 32.56
N GLY A 207 4.49 38.28 32.23
CA GLY A 207 4.32 36.90 32.65
C GLY A 207 2.89 36.68 33.16
N PHE A 208 1.89 36.66 32.24
CA PHE A 208 0.56 36.01 32.33
C PHE A 208 -0.36 36.34 33.55
N PRO A 209 -1.60 35.83 33.74
CA PRO A 209 -2.57 35.10 32.88
C PRO A 209 -4.07 35.53 33.01
N GLY A 210 -4.95 34.99 32.15
CA GLY A 210 -6.40 34.76 32.41
C GLY A 210 -7.30 36.00 32.29
N MET A 211 -8.55 35.97 31.83
CA MET A 211 -9.63 34.97 31.87
C MET A 211 -10.73 35.38 30.84
N PRO A 212 -11.93 34.76 30.75
CA PRO A 212 -12.50 34.27 29.50
C PRO A 212 -13.85 34.92 29.15
N GLY A 213 -14.38 34.66 27.94
CA GLY A 213 -15.72 35.11 27.59
C GLY A 213 -16.22 34.42 26.32
N GLY A 214 -16.90 33.30 26.49
CA GLY A 214 -17.71 32.67 25.46
C GLY A 214 -19.18 33.10 25.51
N PHE A 215 -19.97 32.46 24.64
CA PHE A 215 -21.43 32.48 24.42
C PHE A 215 -21.93 33.34 23.22
N PRO A 216 -23.06 32.96 22.58
CA PRO A 216 -23.39 31.63 22.02
C PRO A 216 -24.16 31.69 20.68
N GLY A 217 -24.47 30.50 20.15
CA GLY A 217 -25.03 30.23 18.82
C GLY A 217 -26.40 30.83 18.44
N MET A 218 -26.72 30.67 17.16
CA MET A 218 -28.08 30.39 16.72
C MET A 218 -28.08 29.36 15.56
N PRO A 219 -29.16 28.55 15.44
CA PRO A 219 -29.22 27.34 14.63
C PRO A 219 -30.01 27.56 13.33
N GLY A 220 -29.86 26.66 12.35
CA GLY A 220 -30.74 26.62 11.19
C GLY A 220 -30.42 25.45 10.26
N GLY A 221 -31.28 24.44 10.24
CA GLY A 221 -31.20 23.29 9.35
C GLY A 221 -32.22 23.34 8.21
N MET A 222 -31.84 22.70 7.09
CA MET A 222 -32.66 22.02 6.07
C MET A 222 -33.61 22.86 5.17
N PRO A 223 -34.18 22.32 4.06
CA PRO A 223 -33.89 21.10 3.27
C PRO A 223 -33.97 21.29 1.71
N GLY A 224 -33.64 20.25 0.94
CA GLY A 224 -34.09 20.06 -0.47
C GLY A 224 -32.96 19.59 -1.42
N GLY A 225 -33.06 18.57 -2.28
CA GLY A 225 -34.21 17.76 -2.70
C GLY A 225 -34.39 17.71 -4.23
N MET A 226 -33.53 16.94 -4.94
CA MET A 226 -33.74 16.27 -6.27
C MET A 226 -34.07 17.15 -7.52
N PRO A 227 -34.21 16.62 -8.76
CA PRO A 227 -33.76 15.37 -9.43
C PRO A 227 -33.24 15.57 -10.90
N GLY A 228 -32.72 14.49 -11.53
CA GLY A 228 -32.58 14.32 -13.00
C GLY A 228 -31.26 13.61 -13.37
N GLY A 229 -31.18 12.38 -13.92
CA GLY A 229 -32.02 11.72 -14.93
C GLY A 229 -31.72 12.36 -16.29
N MET A 230 -31.17 11.73 -17.34
CA MET A 230 -31.17 10.33 -17.80
C MET A 230 -30.17 10.24 -19.00
N PRO A 231 -30.33 9.37 -20.02
CA PRO A 231 -29.79 8.01 -20.23
C PRO A 231 -28.73 7.91 -21.36
N GLY A 232 -28.05 6.76 -21.47
CA GLY A 232 -27.38 6.40 -22.73
C GLY A 232 -26.43 5.20 -22.64
N GLY A 233 -26.97 3.98 -22.77
CA GLY A 233 -26.21 2.85 -23.32
C GLY A 233 -25.81 3.19 -24.76
N MET A 234 -24.80 2.56 -25.37
CA MET A 234 -24.73 1.14 -25.70
C MET A 234 -23.34 0.87 -26.37
N PRO A 235 -23.12 -0.25 -27.08
CA PRO A 235 -22.40 -1.46 -26.65
C PRO A 235 -21.02 -1.63 -27.35
N GLY A 236 -20.26 -2.65 -26.93
CA GLY A 236 -19.26 -3.27 -27.82
C GLY A 236 -17.93 -3.54 -27.16
N GLY A 237 -17.74 -4.79 -26.73
CA GLY A 237 -16.43 -5.28 -26.32
C GLY A 237 -15.49 -5.43 -27.52
N MET A 238 -14.19 -5.27 -27.26
CA MET A 238 -13.15 -5.86 -28.08
C MET A 238 -12.11 -6.51 -27.15
N PRO A 239 -11.69 -7.76 -27.44
CA PRO A 239 -10.93 -8.60 -26.52
C PRO A 239 -9.42 -8.35 -26.66
N GLY A 240 -8.69 -8.41 -25.54
CA GLY A 240 -7.22 -8.45 -25.54
C GLY A 240 -6.59 -7.30 -24.77
N GLY A 241 -6.45 -7.46 -23.46
CA GLY A 241 -5.64 -6.58 -22.63
C GLY A 241 -4.17 -6.70 -23.04
N MET A 242 -3.57 -5.59 -23.47
CA MET A 242 -2.15 -5.51 -23.77
C MET A 242 -1.35 -5.55 -22.46
N PRO A 243 -0.29 -6.39 -22.33
CA PRO A 243 0.46 -6.54 -21.10
C PRO A 243 1.28 -5.29 -20.78
N GLY A 244 1.33 -4.93 -19.50
CA GLY A 244 2.06 -3.77 -19.01
C GLY A 244 3.58 -3.88 -19.09
N GLY A 245 4.21 -2.71 -19.04
CA GLY A 245 5.62 -2.53 -18.67
C GLY A 245 6.52 -2.09 -19.82
N MET A 246 6.63 -0.79 -20.07
CA MET A 246 7.75 -0.21 -20.84
C MET A 246 8.36 0.96 -20.07
N PRO A 247 9.70 1.04 -19.96
CA PRO A 247 10.39 2.10 -19.25
C PRO A 247 10.61 3.32 -20.14
N GLY A 248 10.52 4.52 -19.54
CA GLY A 248 10.95 5.78 -20.14
C GLY A 248 9.81 6.79 -20.34
N ASN A 249 10.11 8.08 -20.10
CA ASN A 249 9.26 9.22 -20.45
C ASN A 249 9.15 9.37 -21.98
N VAL A 250 8.53 8.41 -22.64
CA VAL A 250 8.19 8.49 -24.06
C VAL A 250 6.90 9.31 -24.16
N ASP A 251 6.97 10.48 -24.79
CA ASP A 251 5.79 11.33 -25.03
C ASP A 251 4.88 10.68 -26.09
N TYR A 252 3.98 9.82 -25.62
CA TYR A 252 3.03 9.07 -26.44
C TYR A 252 2.08 9.98 -27.24
N SER A 253 1.92 11.26 -26.87
CA SER A 253 1.06 12.20 -27.60
C SER A 253 1.53 12.46 -29.04
N LYS A 254 2.85 12.34 -29.30
CA LYS A 254 3.43 12.52 -30.64
C LYS A 254 3.39 11.25 -31.50
N ILE A 255 3.24 10.09 -30.86
CA ILE A 255 3.14 8.78 -31.52
C ILE A 255 1.68 8.54 -31.96
N LEU A 256 0.72 8.82 -31.08
CA LEU A 256 -0.71 8.56 -31.32
C LEU A 256 -1.31 9.40 -32.46
N ASN A 257 -0.67 10.53 -32.81
CA ASN A 257 -1.08 11.42 -33.88
C ASN A 257 -0.42 11.12 -35.24
N ASP A 258 0.37 10.05 -35.38
CA ASP A 258 0.99 9.65 -36.65
C ASP A 258 0.38 8.32 -37.15
N PRO A 259 -0.49 8.35 -38.17
CA PRO A 259 -1.19 7.17 -38.67
C PRO A 259 -0.24 6.04 -39.12
N GLU A 260 0.94 6.39 -39.64
CA GLU A 260 1.93 5.41 -40.07
C GLU A 260 2.64 4.73 -38.90
N LEU A 261 2.94 5.48 -37.83
CA LEU A 261 3.50 4.87 -36.61
C LEU A 261 2.47 3.94 -35.96
N MET A 262 1.20 4.36 -35.90
CA MET A 262 0.11 3.53 -35.36
C MET A 262 -0.12 2.24 -36.15
N ALA A 263 0.03 2.29 -37.48
CA ALA A 263 0.00 1.08 -38.31
C ALA A 263 1.20 0.17 -38.04
N ALA A 264 2.39 0.76 -37.87
CA ALA A 264 3.62 0.02 -37.58
C ALA A 264 3.62 -0.67 -36.20
N PHE A 265 2.97 -0.08 -35.19
CA PHE A 265 2.77 -0.70 -33.87
C PHE A 265 1.89 -1.97 -33.91
N LYS A 266 1.18 -2.21 -35.01
CA LYS A 266 0.39 -3.44 -35.21
C LYS A 266 1.19 -4.55 -35.87
N ASP A 267 2.37 -4.26 -36.44
CA ASP A 267 3.24 -5.27 -37.03
C ASP A 267 4.09 -5.93 -35.91
N PRO A 268 3.95 -7.25 -35.68
CA PRO A 268 4.70 -7.96 -34.64
C PRO A 268 6.22 -7.87 -34.83
N GLU A 269 6.71 -7.81 -36.08
CA GLU A 269 8.15 -7.70 -36.38
C GLU A 269 8.69 -6.34 -35.96
N VAL A 270 7.91 -5.28 -36.21
CA VAL A 270 8.27 -3.91 -35.82
C VAL A 270 8.25 -3.77 -34.31
N MET A 271 7.25 -4.33 -33.62
CA MET A 271 7.17 -4.31 -32.16
C MET A 271 8.32 -5.04 -31.48
N ALA A 272 8.67 -6.22 -31.99
CA ALA A 272 9.78 -7.00 -31.47
C ALA A 272 11.11 -6.25 -31.64
N ALA A 273 11.34 -5.65 -32.81
CA ALA A 273 12.53 -4.87 -33.06
C ALA A 273 12.60 -3.59 -32.21
N LEU A 274 11.48 -2.89 -32.02
CA LEU A 274 11.41 -1.71 -31.15
C LEU A 274 11.72 -2.06 -29.70
N GLN A 275 11.18 -3.19 -29.22
CA GLN A 275 11.42 -3.68 -27.86
C GLN A 275 12.88 -4.11 -27.65
N ASP A 276 13.51 -4.71 -28.66
CA ASP A 276 14.92 -5.08 -28.62
C ASP A 276 15.83 -3.85 -28.56
N VAL A 277 15.56 -2.82 -29.38
CA VAL A 277 16.30 -1.55 -29.36
C VAL A 277 16.07 -0.78 -28.05
N MET A 278 14.86 -0.80 -27.49
CA MET A 278 14.57 -0.17 -26.19
C MET A 278 15.27 -0.86 -25.02
N LYS A 279 15.42 -2.19 -25.08
CA LYS A 279 16.17 -2.95 -24.07
C LYS A 279 17.68 -2.77 -24.22
N ASN A 280 18.16 -2.59 -25.44
CA ASN A 280 19.57 -2.36 -25.72
C ASN A 280 19.75 -1.43 -26.94
N PRO A 281 20.07 -0.14 -26.73
CA PRO A 281 20.24 0.83 -27.81
C PRO A 281 21.31 0.46 -28.85
N ALA A 282 22.30 -0.38 -28.50
CA ALA A 282 23.31 -0.85 -29.45
C ALA A 282 22.74 -1.82 -30.51
N ASN A 283 21.58 -2.44 -30.25
CA ASN A 283 20.90 -3.31 -31.23
C ASN A 283 20.24 -2.52 -32.37
N LEU A 284 20.22 -1.19 -32.31
CA LEU A 284 19.68 -0.33 -33.37
C LEU A 284 20.27 -0.68 -34.75
N ALA A 285 21.60 -0.86 -34.83
CA ALA A 285 22.29 -1.18 -36.08
C ALA A 285 21.83 -2.52 -36.70
N LYS A 286 21.37 -3.47 -35.88
CA LYS A 286 20.88 -4.77 -36.35
C LYS A 286 19.54 -4.67 -37.07
N HIS A 287 18.73 -3.69 -36.69
CA HIS A 287 17.38 -3.47 -37.24
C HIS A 287 17.34 -2.40 -38.33
N GLN A 288 18.44 -1.68 -38.56
CA GLN A 288 18.60 -0.73 -39.67
C GLN A 288 18.61 -1.41 -41.05
N ALA A 289 18.99 -2.69 -41.13
CA ALA A 289 18.97 -3.45 -42.38
C ALA A 289 17.58 -4.03 -42.71
N ASN A 290 16.61 -3.97 -41.79
CA ASN A 290 15.28 -4.50 -42.02
C ASN A 290 14.41 -3.42 -42.71
N PRO A 291 13.93 -3.67 -43.96
CA PRO A 291 13.24 -2.67 -44.77
C PRO A 291 11.89 -2.23 -44.19
N LYS A 292 11.27 -3.03 -43.32
CA LYS A 292 10.02 -2.67 -42.64
C LYS A 292 10.26 -1.85 -41.37
N VAL A 293 11.38 -2.09 -40.70
CA VAL A 293 11.67 -1.56 -39.37
C VAL A 293 12.51 -0.29 -39.42
N ALA A 294 13.48 -0.23 -40.32
CA ALA A 294 14.37 0.92 -40.51
C ALA A 294 13.64 2.27 -40.71
N PRO A 295 12.61 2.40 -41.57
CA PRO A 295 11.91 3.68 -41.76
C PRO A 295 11.15 4.12 -40.51
N ILE A 296 10.59 3.18 -39.75
CA ILE A 296 9.81 3.44 -38.53
C ILE A 296 10.73 3.90 -37.40
N ILE A 297 11.85 3.21 -37.20
CA ILE A 297 12.86 3.58 -36.21
C ILE A 297 13.45 4.97 -36.51
N GLY A 298 13.75 5.25 -37.79
CA GLY A 298 14.26 6.57 -38.21
C GLY A 298 13.26 7.71 -37.93
N LYS A 299 11.98 7.50 -38.27
CA LYS A 299 10.89 8.46 -38.02
C LYS A 299 10.66 8.69 -36.52
N MET A 300 10.77 7.64 -35.71
CA MET A 300 10.65 7.72 -34.26
C MET A 300 11.81 8.51 -33.65
N MET A 301 13.06 8.17 -33.99
CA MET A 301 14.26 8.91 -33.54
C MET A 301 14.21 10.40 -33.92
N GLY A 302 13.77 10.72 -35.15
CA GLY A 302 13.60 12.11 -35.60
C GLY A 302 12.54 12.90 -34.81
N LYS A 303 11.48 12.24 -34.33
CA LYS A 303 10.44 12.88 -33.49
C LYS A 303 10.85 13.00 -32.01
N PHE A 304 11.76 12.14 -31.53
CA PHE A 304 12.27 12.17 -30.15
C PHE A 304 13.51 13.05 -29.97
N ALA A 305 14.28 13.32 -31.03
CA ALA A 305 15.51 14.13 -30.94
C ALA A 305 15.28 15.65 -30.77
N GLY A 306 14.04 16.15 -30.91
CA GLY A 306 13.75 17.58 -30.84
C GLY A 306 14.35 18.39 -32.02
N PRO A 307 13.89 19.62 -32.27
CA PRO A 307 14.56 20.49 -33.25
C PRO A 307 15.95 20.85 -32.74
N LYS A 308 16.97 20.79 -33.62
CA LYS A 308 18.28 21.38 -33.37
C LYS A 308 18.19 22.90 -33.30
#